data_AF-Q8BSA6-F1
#
_entry.id   AF-Q8BSA6-F1
#
_cell.length_a   1.000
_cell.length_b   1.000
_cell.length_c   1.000
_cell.angle_alpha   90.00
_cell.angle_beta   90.00
_cell.angle_gamma   90.00
#
_symmetry.space_group_name_H-M   'P 1'
#
loop_
_entity.id
_entity.type
_entity.pdbx_description
1 polymer ?
#
loop_
_entity_poly.entity_id
_entity_poly.type
_entity_poly.pdbx_seq_one_letter_code
_entity_poly.pdbx_strand_id
1 'polypeptide(L)'
;DVGKTYFFKGDRYWRYSEEMKTMDPGYPKPITIWKGIPESPQGAFVHKENGFTYFYKGKEYWKFNNQILKVEPGYPRSILKDFMGCDGPTDRDKEGLSPPDDVDIVIKLDNTASTVKAIAIVIPCILALCLLVLVYTVFQFKRKGTPRHILYCKRSMQEWV
;
A
#
# COMPACT_ATOMS: atom_id res chain seq x y z
N ASP A 1 18.67 14.43 -10.40
CA ASP A 1 19.09 13.04 -10.60
C ASP A 1 19.67 12.83 -11.99
N VAL A 2 20.83 12.16 -12.05
CA VAL A 2 21.41 11.70 -13.32
C VAL A 2 20.60 10.50 -13.80
N GLY A 3 20.08 10.57 -15.03
CA GLY A 3 19.34 9.46 -15.63
C GLY A 3 20.23 8.23 -15.82
N LYS A 4 19.85 7.12 -15.19
CA LYS A 4 20.47 5.81 -15.42
C LYS A 4 19.41 4.85 -15.95
N THR A 5 19.73 4.14 -17.02
CA THR A 5 18.85 3.14 -17.63
C THR A 5 19.43 1.75 -17.38
N TYR A 6 18.57 0.81 -17.02
CA TYR A 6 18.98 -0.55 -16.67
C TYR A 6 18.45 -1.55 -17.70
N PHE A 7 19.33 -2.38 -18.22
CA PHE A 7 18.98 -3.45 -19.16
C PHE A 7 19.15 -4.80 -18.49
N PHE A 8 18.23 -5.73 -18.74
CA PHE A 8 18.23 -7.07 -18.14
C PHE A 8 18.23 -8.13 -19.24
N LYS A 9 19.08 -9.14 -19.11
CA LYS A 9 19.13 -10.30 -20.02
C LYS A 9 19.75 -11.49 -19.31
N GLY A 10 19.05 -12.63 -19.32
CA GLY A 10 19.53 -13.84 -18.63
C GLY A 10 19.61 -13.61 -17.12
N ASP A 11 20.75 -14.01 -16.56
CA ASP A 11 21.17 -13.86 -15.17
C ASP A 11 21.89 -12.52 -14.89
N ARG A 12 21.88 -11.58 -15.85
CA ARG A 12 22.71 -10.37 -15.82
C ARG A 12 21.94 -9.09 -16.10
N TYR A 13 22.50 -7.99 -15.63
CA TYR A 13 22.00 -6.65 -15.90
C TYR A 13 23.14 -5.66 -16.21
N TRP A 14 22.83 -4.64 -17.02
CA TRP A 14 23.70 -3.55 -17.41
C TRP A 14 23.15 -2.24 -16.85
N ARG A 15 24.04 -1.29 -16.54
CA ARG A 15 23.67 0.07 -16.17
C ARG A 15 24.27 1.03 -17.18
N TYR A 16 23.41 1.76 -17.86
CA TYR A 16 23.76 2.74 -18.87
C TYR A 16 23.60 4.15 -18.31
N SER A 17 24.59 4.99 -18.57
CA SER A 17 24.58 6.40 -18.21
C SER A 17 23.96 7.22 -19.33
N GLU A 18 22.79 7.82 -19.11
CA GLU A 18 22.17 8.70 -20.11
C GLU A 18 23.00 9.97 -20.35
N GLU A 19 23.67 10.46 -19.31
CA GLU A 19 24.56 11.64 -19.37
C GLU A 19 25.79 11.40 -20.26
N MET A 20 26.58 10.37 -19.94
CA MET A 20 27.80 10.03 -20.68
C MET A 20 27.53 9.27 -21.98
N LYS A 21 26.30 8.77 -22.17
CA LYS A 21 25.89 7.88 -23.28
C LYS A 21 26.75 6.63 -23.41
N THR A 22 27.13 6.04 -22.29
CA THR A 22 28.00 4.85 -22.22
C THR A 22 27.53 3.88 -21.14
N MET A 23 27.96 2.62 -21.25
CA MET A 23 27.81 1.65 -20.16
C MET A 23 28.75 1.99 -19.01
N ASP A 24 28.25 1.93 -17.78
CA ASP A 24 29.10 2.18 -16.60
C ASP A 24 30.17 1.07 -16.49
N PRO A 25 31.41 1.40 -16.07
CA PRO A 25 32.46 0.40 -15.83
C PRO A 25 32.05 -0.65 -14.80
N GLY A 26 32.45 -1.91 -15.03
CA GLY A 26 32.16 -3.03 -14.13
C GLY A 26 30.77 -3.66 -14.30
N TYR A 27 30.09 -3.36 -15.42
CA TYR A 27 28.88 -4.04 -15.88
C TYR A 27 29.17 -4.93 -17.11
N PRO A 28 28.44 -6.04 -17.32
CA PRO A 28 27.25 -6.47 -16.57
C PRO A 28 27.55 -7.06 -15.19
N LYS A 29 26.57 -6.93 -14.29
CA LYS A 29 26.57 -7.54 -12.95
C LYS A 29 25.50 -8.63 -12.88
N PRO A 30 25.64 -9.60 -11.95
CA PRO A 30 24.62 -10.62 -11.75
C PRO A 30 23.31 -10.00 -11.25
N ILE A 31 22.17 -10.51 -11.70
CA ILE A 31 20.85 -10.02 -11.33
C ILE A 31 20.51 -10.27 -9.86
N THR A 32 21.27 -11.14 -9.16
CA THR A 32 21.12 -11.45 -7.73
C THR A 32 21.21 -10.22 -6.81
N ILE A 33 21.78 -9.11 -7.28
CA ILE A 33 21.75 -7.81 -6.61
C ILE A 33 20.30 -7.30 -6.44
N TRP A 34 19.41 -7.59 -7.40
CA TRP A 34 17.99 -7.28 -7.38
C TRP A 34 17.22 -8.38 -6.63
N LYS A 35 17.40 -8.44 -5.31
CA LYS A 35 16.94 -9.56 -4.47
C LYS A 35 15.44 -9.83 -4.63
N GLY A 36 15.11 -11.04 -5.10
CA GLY A 36 13.74 -11.52 -5.29
C GLY A 36 13.18 -11.31 -6.71
N ILE A 37 13.91 -10.63 -7.60
CA ILE A 37 13.52 -10.49 -9.01
C ILE A 37 13.91 -11.77 -9.78
N PRO A 38 13.02 -12.34 -10.60
CA PRO A 38 13.35 -13.50 -11.41
C PRO A 38 14.36 -13.13 -12.51
N GLU A 39 15.17 -14.10 -12.94
CA GLU A 39 16.03 -13.94 -14.11
C GLU A 39 15.22 -13.61 -15.36
N SER A 40 15.79 -12.83 -16.28
CA SER A 40 15.13 -12.39 -17.52
C SER A 40 13.71 -11.83 -17.32
N PRO A 41 13.55 -10.74 -16.55
CA PRO A 41 12.27 -10.03 -16.53
C PRO A 41 11.95 -9.53 -17.94
N GLN A 42 10.67 -9.58 -18.32
CA GLN A 42 10.22 -9.16 -19.64
C GLN A 42 10.04 -7.65 -19.74
N GLY A 43 9.87 -6.98 -18.61
CA GLY A 43 9.99 -5.53 -18.53
C GLY A 43 9.97 -5.02 -17.10
N ALA A 44 10.25 -3.74 -16.96
CA ALA A 44 10.25 -3.03 -15.70
C ALA A 44 9.89 -1.56 -15.90
N PHE A 45 9.27 -0.95 -14.90
CA PHE A 45 9.03 0.49 -14.88
C PHE A 45 9.06 1.03 -13.45
N VAL A 46 9.44 2.31 -13.30
CA VAL A 46 9.44 3.01 -12.02
C VAL A 46 8.12 3.73 -11.86
N HIS A 47 7.46 3.55 -10.72
CA HIS A 47 6.28 4.33 -10.39
C HIS A 47 6.70 5.67 -9.75
N LYS A 48 6.42 6.77 -10.45
CA LYS A 48 6.98 8.10 -10.15
C LYS A 48 6.62 8.60 -8.74
N GLU A 49 5.42 8.31 -8.25
CA GLU A 49 4.93 8.90 -7.00
C GLU A 49 5.48 8.21 -5.75
N ASN A 50 5.59 6.88 -5.78
CA ASN A 50 5.98 6.08 -4.63
C ASN A 50 7.43 5.58 -4.72
N GLY A 51 8.08 5.76 -5.88
CA GLY A 51 9.48 5.42 -6.11
C GLY A 51 9.78 3.92 -6.13
N PHE A 52 8.78 3.04 -6.19
CA PHE A 52 9.00 1.60 -6.36
C PHE A 52 9.21 1.23 -7.83
N THR A 53 10.02 0.21 -8.08
CA THR A 53 10.18 -0.37 -9.42
C THR A 53 9.31 -1.62 -9.53
N TYR A 54 8.53 -1.72 -10.60
CA TYR A 54 7.69 -2.87 -10.87
C TYR A 54 8.32 -3.67 -12.01
N PHE A 55 8.68 -4.91 -11.74
CA PHE A 55 9.17 -5.86 -12.75
C PHE A 55 8.05 -6.81 -13.14
N TYR A 56 8.02 -7.27 -14.38
CA TYR A 56 7.07 -8.31 -14.80
C TYR A 56 7.72 -9.42 -15.61
N LYS A 57 7.14 -10.62 -15.47
CA LYS A 57 7.50 -11.82 -16.20
C LYS A 57 6.29 -12.76 -16.25
N GLY A 58 5.89 -13.18 -17.43
CA GLY A 58 4.66 -13.93 -17.65
C GLY A 58 3.44 -13.12 -17.24
N LYS A 59 2.59 -13.72 -16.41
CA LYS A 59 1.34 -13.10 -15.89
C LYS A 59 1.54 -12.45 -14.51
N GLU A 60 2.78 -12.40 -14.04
CA GLU A 60 3.14 -12.00 -12.68
C GLU A 60 4.01 -10.74 -12.67
N TYR A 61 3.89 -9.97 -11.60
CA TYR A 61 4.74 -8.81 -11.35
C TYR A 61 5.26 -8.76 -9.92
N TRP A 62 6.41 -8.10 -9.75
CA TRP A 62 7.13 -7.92 -8.49
C TRP A 62 7.25 -6.42 -8.20
N LYS A 63 6.82 -6.00 -7.01
CA LYS A 63 7.10 -4.65 -6.50
C LYS A 63 8.44 -4.66 -5.79
N PHE A 64 9.39 -3.92 -6.34
CA PHE A 64 10.76 -3.82 -5.86
C PHE A 64 10.99 -2.49 -5.16
N ASN A 65 11.51 -2.57 -3.94
CA ASN A 65 11.87 -1.43 -3.13
C ASN A 65 13.31 -1.00 -3.45
N ASN A 66 13.44 0.16 -4.09
CA ASN A 66 14.73 0.71 -4.54
C ASN A 66 15.64 1.14 -3.37
N GLN A 67 15.10 1.38 -2.17
CA GLN A 67 15.87 1.83 -1.01
C GLN A 67 16.58 0.66 -0.30
N ILE A 68 15.90 -0.47 -0.17
CA ILE A 68 16.44 -1.68 0.49
C ILE A 68 16.94 -2.74 -0.50
N LEU A 69 16.77 -2.49 -1.81
CA LEU A 69 17.14 -3.37 -2.92
C LEU A 69 16.56 -4.78 -2.78
N LYS A 70 15.25 -4.85 -2.52
CA LYS A 70 14.52 -6.12 -2.33
C LYS A 70 13.08 -6.03 -2.80
N VAL A 71 12.53 -7.14 -3.25
CA VAL A 71 11.09 -7.31 -3.45
C VAL A 71 10.33 -7.20 -2.12
N GLU A 72 9.20 -6.48 -2.15
CA GLU A 72 8.29 -6.33 -1.01
C GLU A 72 7.58 -7.66 -0.68
N PRO A 73 7.24 -7.93 0.59
CA PRO A 73 6.46 -9.11 0.95
C PRO A 73 5.10 -9.16 0.24
N GLY A 74 4.62 -10.36 -0.07
CA GLY A 74 3.32 -10.57 -0.76
C GLY A 74 3.38 -10.51 -2.30
N TYR A 75 4.58 -10.47 -2.87
CA TYR A 75 4.84 -10.58 -4.30
C TYR A 75 5.53 -11.91 -4.65
N PRO A 76 5.36 -12.47 -5.87
CA PRO A 76 4.65 -11.86 -7.01
C PRO A 76 3.13 -11.79 -6.86
N ARG A 77 2.51 -10.88 -7.63
CA ARG A 77 1.05 -10.78 -7.78
C ARG A 77 0.66 -10.85 -9.26
N SER A 78 -0.61 -11.14 -9.54
CA SER A 78 -1.13 -11.27 -10.91
C SER A 78 -1.33 -9.90 -11.57
N ILE A 79 -0.69 -9.68 -12.72
CA ILE A 79 -0.90 -8.49 -13.57
C ILE A 79 -2.35 -8.45 -14.06
N LEU A 80 -2.89 -9.62 -14.42
CA LEU A 80 -4.25 -9.71 -14.95
C LEU A 80 -5.26 -9.20 -13.94
N LYS A 81 -5.10 -9.58 -12.67
CA LYS A 81 -6.00 -9.15 -11.59
C LYS A 81 -5.78 -7.67 -11.23
N ASP A 82 -4.54 -7.28 -10.98
CA ASP A 82 -4.27 -5.98 -10.36
C ASP A 82 -4.16 -4.83 -11.38
N PHE A 83 -3.66 -5.08 -12.60
CA PHE A 83 -3.41 -4.04 -13.60
C PHE A 83 -4.47 -4.02 -14.69
N MET A 84 -4.94 -5.21 -15.11
CA MET A 84 -5.91 -5.33 -16.20
C MET A 84 -7.36 -5.42 -15.70
N GLY A 85 -7.58 -5.56 -14.39
CA GLY A 85 -8.91 -5.68 -13.80
C GLY A 85 -9.65 -6.96 -14.20
N CYS A 86 -8.92 -8.00 -14.63
CA CYS A 86 -9.51 -9.29 -14.91
C CYS A 86 -9.78 -10.00 -13.59
N ASP A 87 -11.03 -9.96 -13.13
CA ASP A 87 -11.52 -10.94 -12.18
C ASP A 87 -11.47 -12.30 -12.88
N GLY A 88 -10.61 -13.20 -12.39
CA GLY A 88 -10.60 -14.57 -12.88
C GLY A 88 -12.01 -15.15 -12.75
N PRO A 89 -12.39 -16.16 -13.57
CA PRO A 89 -13.64 -16.87 -13.34
C PRO A 89 -13.64 -17.27 -11.86
N THR A 90 -14.64 -16.80 -11.12
CA THR A 90 -14.86 -17.30 -9.76
C THR A 90 -14.94 -18.82 -9.88
N ASP A 91 -14.36 -19.57 -8.96
CA ASP A 91 -14.35 -21.05 -9.02
C ASP A 91 -15.75 -21.70 -9.16
N ARG A 92 -16.82 -20.90 -9.11
CA ARG A 92 -18.21 -21.23 -9.46
C ARG A 92 -18.41 -21.73 -10.89
N ASP A 93 -17.54 -21.42 -11.85
CA ASP A 93 -17.73 -21.84 -13.26
C ASP A 93 -16.99 -23.15 -13.61
N LYS A 94 -16.36 -23.82 -12.63
CA LYS A 94 -15.66 -25.10 -12.82
C LYS A 94 -16.45 -26.33 -12.35
N GLU A 95 -17.73 -26.17 -12.00
CA GLU A 95 -18.57 -27.25 -11.46
C GLU A 95 -19.31 -28.08 -12.53
N GLY A 96 -18.82 -28.09 -13.78
CA GLY A 96 -19.57 -28.60 -14.92
C GLY A 96 -18.85 -29.59 -15.83
N LEU A 97 -17.86 -30.37 -15.37
CA LEU A 97 -17.52 -31.68 -15.99
C LEU A 97 -16.40 -32.42 -15.21
N SER A 98 -16.76 -33.33 -14.30
CA SER A 98 -16.01 -34.57 -14.04
C SER A 98 -16.87 -35.56 -13.23
N PRO A 99 -16.76 -36.89 -13.46
CA PRO A 99 -17.60 -37.91 -12.81
C PRO A 99 -17.21 -38.11 -11.34
N PRO A 100 -18.07 -38.78 -10.54
CA PRO A 100 -18.06 -38.67 -9.09
C PRO A 100 -17.08 -39.67 -8.47
N ASP A 101 -16.08 -39.16 -7.75
CA ASP A 101 -15.39 -39.94 -6.72
C ASP A 101 -15.47 -39.14 -5.41
N ASP A 102 -16.21 -39.73 -4.48
CA ASP A 102 -16.47 -39.26 -3.11
C ASP A 102 -15.19 -38.90 -2.36
N VAL A 103 -15.06 -37.64 -1.94
CA VAL A 103 -14.30 -37.27 -0.73
C VAL A 103 -15.02 -36.13 -0.01
N ASP A 104 -15.52 -36.42 1.18
CA ASP A 104 -16.09 -35.46 2.13
C ASP A 104 -15.14 -34.25 2.32
N ILE A 105 -15.55 -33.06 1.85
CA ILE A 105 -14.94 -31.80 2.27
C ILE A 105 -15.78 -31.24 3.40
N VAL A 106 -15.31 -31.46 4.63
CA VAL A 106 -15.79 -30.74 5.81
C VAL A 106 -15.51 -29.25 5.61
N ILE A 107 -16.53 -28.50 5.18
CA ILE A 107 -16.49 -27.04 5.12
C ILE A 107 -16.47 -26.52 6.57
N LYS A 108 -15.31 -26.11 7.06
CA LYS A 108 -15.23 -25.22 8.22
C LYS A 108 -15.77 -23.86 7.78
N LEU A 109 -17.02 -23.58 8.15
CA LEU A 109 -17.65 -22.30 7.88
C LEU A 109 -17.01 -21.20 8.73
N ASP A 110 -16.54 -20.17 8.03
CA ASP A 110 -15.82 -19.00 8.49
C ASP A 110 -16.46 -18.25 9.66
N ASN A 111 -15.65 -17.94 10.69
CA ASN A 111 -15.96 -16.99 11.76
C ASN A 111 -15.93 -15.51 11.31
N THR A 112 -16.02 -15.23 10.02
CA THR A 112 -15.93 -13.89 9.44
C THR A 112 -17.25 -13.12 9.54
N ALA A 113 -18.38 -13.80 9.77
CA ALA A 113 -19.68 -13.14 9.97
C ALA A 113 -19.82 -12.49 11.37
N SER A 114 -19.14 -13.03 12.38
CA SER A 114 -19.20 -12.54 13.76
C SER A 114 -18.41 -11.25 13.95
N THR A 115 -17.29 -11.11 13.24
CA THR A 115 -16.41 -9.93 13.35
C THR A 115 -17.02 -8.71 12.68
N VAL A 116 -17.69 -8.86 11.54
CA VAL A 116 -18.36 -7.73 10.86
C VAL A 116 -19.53 -7.18 11.68
N LYS A 117 -20.34 -8.05 12.29
CA LYS A 117 -21.43 -7.63 13.21
C LYS A 117 -20.88 -6.97 14.49
N ALA A 118 -19.78 -7.47 15.04
CA ALA A 118 -19.14 -6.87 16.21
C ALA A 118 -18.60 -5.46 15.89
N ILE A 119 -17.95 -5.27 14.74
CA ILE A 119 -17.42 -3.96 14.30
C ILE A 119 -18.56 -2.95 14.11
N ALA A 120 -19.69 -3.39 13.54
CA ALA A 120 -20.87 -2.54 13.33
C ALA A 120 -21.52 -2.03 14.62
N ILE A 121 -21.29 -2.68 15.78
CA ILE A 121 -21.83 -2.25 17.08
C ILE A 121 -20.76 -1.49 17.88
N VAL A 122 -19.52 -1.98 17.86
CA VAL A 122 -18.42 -1.41 18.65
C VAL A 122 -18.10 0.01 18.20
N ILE A 123 -18.08 0.30 16.90
CA ILE A 123 -17.77 1.63 16.39
C ILE A 123 -18.83 2.67 16.83
N PRO A 124 -20.15 2.45 16.64
CA PRO A 124 -21.17 3.36 17.16
C PRO A 124 -21.13 3.54 18.69
N CYS A 125 -20.87 2.47 19.45
CA CYS A 125 -20.76 2.56 20.91
C CYS A 125 -19.59 3.43 21.35
N ILE A 126 -18.41 3.29 20.72
CA ILE A 126 -17.24 4.11 21.03
C ILE A 126 -17.51 5.58 20.67
N LEU A 127 -18.11 5.86 19.51
CA LEU A 127 -18.45 7.22 19.10
C LEU A 127 -19.45 7.87 20.07
N ALA A 128 -20.47 7.13 20.52
CA ALA A 128 -21.44 7.61 21.50
C ALA A 128 -20.77 7.95 22.84
N LEU A 129 -19.86 7.11 23.33
CA LEU A 129 -19.10 7.38 24.56
C LEU A 129 -18.23 8.63 24.43
N CYS A 130 -17.54 8.81 23.29
CA CYS A 130 -16.74 10.01 23.04
C CYS A 130 -17.62 11.28 23.06
N LEU A 131 -18.80 11.25 22.44
CA LEU A 131 -19.73 12.38 22.46
C LEU A 131 -20.23 12.70 23.88
N LEU A 132 -20.56 11.67 24.68
CA LEU A 132 -20.97 11.86 26.07
C LEU A 132 -19.86 12.48 26.92
N VAL A 133 -18.60 12.06 26.72
CA VAL A 133 -17.45 12.67 27.40
C VAL A 133 -17.27 14.12 26.99
N LEU A 134 -17.38 14.46 25.71
CA LEU A 134 -17.30 15.85 25.24
C LEU A 134 -18.43 16.72 25.80
N VAL A 135 -19.66 16.22 25.82
CA VAL A 135 -20.79 16.92 26.43
C VAL A 135 -20.55 17.11 27.93
N TYR A 136 -20.04 16.09 28.62
CA TYR A 136 -19.70 16.16 30.03
C TYR A 136 -18.59 17.18 30.32
N THR A 137 -17.52 17.22 29.51
CA THR A 137 -16.44 18.21 29.68
C THR A 137 -16.93 19.61 29.38
N VAL A 138 -17.73 19.82 28.34
CA VAL A 138 -18.36 21.12 28.03
C VAL A 138 -19.30 21.54 29.15
N PHE A 139 -20.12 20.63 29.68
CA PHE A 139 -21.01 20.92 30.80
C PHE A 139 -20.22 21.27 32.06
N GLN A 140 -19.16 20.53 32.38
CA GLN A 140 -18.27 20.85 33.49
C GLN A 140 -17.54 22.17 33.26
N PHE A 141 -17.15 22.50 32.04
CA PHE A 141 -16.53 23.78 31.68
C PHE A 141 -17.53 24.95 31.75
N LYS A 142 -18.80 24.69 31.43
CA LYS A 142 -19.89 25.67 31.60
C LYS A 142 -20.27 25.85 33.08
N ARG A 143 -20.13 24.79 33.89
CA ARG A 143 -20.44 24.77 35.33
C ARG A 143 -19.30 25.35 36.17
N LYS A 144 -18.05 25.13 35.76
CA LYS A 144 -16.86 25.82 36.25
C LYS A 144 -16.71 27.11 35.47
N GLY A 145 -17.53 28.11 35.83
CA GLY A 145 -17.46 29.46 35.27
C GLY A 145 -16.02 29.97 35.11
N THR A 146 -15.82 30.69 34.02
CA THR A 146 -14.61 31.42 33.60
C THR A 146 -13.51 31.55 34.66
N PRO A 147 -12.26 31.12 34.39
CA PRO A 147 -11.14 31.62 35.16
C PRO A 147 -10.94 33.09 34.78
N ARG A 148 -11.42 34.00 35.62
CA ARG A 148 -10.93 35.38 35.64
C ARG A 148 -9.53 35.34 36.24
N HIS A 149 -8.53 35.74 35.45
CA HIS A 149 -7.20 36.29 35.80
C HIS A 149 -6.35 36.14 34.51
N ILE A 150 -5.59 37.10 33.97
CA ILE A 150 -5.20 38.45 34.41
C ILE A 150 -4.47 39.13 33.21
N LEU A 151 -4.63 40.45 33.10
CA LEU A 151 -3.67 41.48 32.59
C LEU A 151 -3.16 41.51 31.13
N TYR A 152 -3.50 42.65 30.49
CA TYR A 152 -2.57 43.69 30.00
C TYR A 152 -1.85 43.54 28.65
N CYS A 153 -2.38 44.25 27.63
CA CYS A 153 -1.73 45.05 26.56
C CYS A 153 -2.78 45.24 25.45
N LYS A 154 -3.00 46.37 24.78
CA LYS A 154 -2.23 47.60 24.58
C LYS A 154 -3.20 48.67 24.05
N ARG A 155 -2.97 49.90 24.50
CA ARG A 155 -3.67 51.16 24.22
C ARG A 155 -3.48 51.64 22.76
N SER A 156 -4.46 52.44 22.30
CA SER A 156 -4.36 53.56 21.34
C SER A 156 -4.65 53.29 19.86
N MET A 157 -5.80 53.78 19.37
CA MET A 157 -5.94 54.59 18.15
C MET A 157 -7.41 55.06 17.99
N GLN A 158 -7.73 56.24 18.55
CA GLN A 158 -8.90 57.03 18.18
C GLN A 158 -8.53 58.51 18.26
N GLU A 159 -7.86 58.99 17.21
CA GLU A 159 -7.92 60.38 16.77
C GLU A 159 -8.39 60.33 15.32
N TRP A 160 -9.68 60.51 15.06
CA TRP A 160 -10.21 61.00 13.78
C TRP A 160 -11.58 61.62 14.05
N VAL A 161 -11.59 62.96 13.99
CA VAL A 161 -12.70 63.90 13.76
C VAL A 161 -13.76 64.05 14.84
#